data_AF-A0A125NTS2-F1
#
_entry.id   AF-A0A125NTS2-F1
#
_cell.length_a   1.000
_cell.length_b   1.000
_cell.length_c   1.000
_cell.angle_alpha   90.00
_cell.angle_beta   90.00
_cell.angle_gamma   90.00
#
_symmetry.space_group_name_H-M   'P 1'
#
loop_
_entity.id
_entity.type
_entity.pdbx_description
1 polymer ?
#
loop_
_entity_poly.entity_id
_entity_poly.type
_entity_poly.pdbx_seq_one_letter_code
_entity_poly.pdbx_strand_id
1 'polypeptide(L)'
;MVARIIELAVYRAQRTLANREVAEKAALAKERASFHFWAGASGKRYVHHIYSLRECPALPAANYVLVRRHEDSRAEALAIGRVTHEADTLNLAEIRQRGAELAADEVHVHLLAPSNKISKLIEFDLRTAQAQTELNVASAGSNRLH
;
A
#
# COMPACT_ATOMS: atom_id res chain seq x y z
N MET A 1 22.76 -10.31 48.33
CA MET A 1 21.85 -10.85 47.28
C MET A 1 21.47 -9.73 46.29
N VAL A 2 22.40 -9.25 45.46
CA VAL A 2 22.14 -8.15 44.49
C VAL A 2 22.60 -8.51 43.06
N ALA A 3 23.52 -9.46 42.93
CA ALA A 3 24.13 -9.86 41.64
C ALA A 3 23.14 -10.46 40.62
N ARG A 4 22.12 -11.21 41.06
CA ARG A 4 21.16 -11.85 40.14
C ARG A 4 20.16 -10.89 39.47
N ILE A 5 19.92 -9.71 40.04
CA ILE A 5 18.96 -8.74 39.50
C ILE A 5 19.60 -7.95 38.35
N ILE A 6 20.89 -7.62 38.48
CA ILE A 6 21.66 -6.90 37.46
C ILE A 6 21.78 -7.77 36.19
N GLU A 7 22.02 -9.07 36.36
CA GLU A 7 22.17 -10.03 35.26
C GLU A 7 20.88 -10.17 34.41
N LEU A 8 19.71 -10.19 35.06
CA LEU A 8 18.42 -10.25 34.37
C LEU A 8 18.07 -8.94 33.65
N ALA A 9 18.42 -7.79 34.22
CA ALA A 9 18.21 -6.48 33.59
C ALA A 9 19.07 -6.33 32.33
N VAL A 10 20.33 -6.74 32.39
CA VAL A 10 21.24 -6.76 31.24
C VAL A 10 20.73 -7.69 30.15
N TYR A 11 20.31 -8.91 30.52
CA TYR A 11 19.77 -9.88 29.55
C TYR A 11 18.49 -9.36 28.85
N ARG A 12 17.58 -8.73 29.60
CA ARG A 12 16.37 -8.12 29.01
C ARG A 12 16.71 -6.98 28.05
N ALA A 13 17.64 -6.10 28.42
CA ALA A 13 18.08 -5.00 27.57
C ALA A 13 18.72 -5.52 26.28
N GLN A 14 19.59 -6.53 26.37
CA GLN A 14 20.22 -7.18 25.20
C GLN A 14 19.18 -7.83 24.29
N ARG A 15 18.19 -8.53 24.85
CA ARG A 15 17.10 -9.15 24.08
C ARG A 15 16.20 -8.13 23.41
N THR A 16 15.92 -6.98 24.05
CA THR A 16 15.15 -5.89 23.44
C THR A 16 15.88 -5.26 22.26
N LEU A 17 17.20 -5.07 22.37
CA LEU A 17 18.03 -4.55 21.28
C LEU A 17 18.09 -5.55 20.11
N ALA A 18 18.33 -6.83 20.38
CA ALA A 18 18.32 -7.87 19.36
C ALA A 18 16.97 -7.97 18.63
N ASN A 19 15.86 -7.86 19.36
CA ASN A 19 14.52 -7.82 18.75
C ASN A 19 14.30 -6.57 17.88
N ARG A 20 14.84 -5.41 18.26
CA ARG A 20 14.78 -4.18 17.45
C ARG A 20 15.58 -4.33 16.17
N GLU A 21 16.80 -4.86 16.23
CA GLU A 21 17.63 -5.09 15.04
C GLU A 21 17.00 -6.11 14.07
N VAL A 22 16.35 -7.15 14.60
CA VAL A 22 15.59 -8.11 13.77
C VAL A 22 14.36 -7.45 13.14
N ALA A 23 13.64 -6.60 13.89
CA ALA A 23 12.51 -5.84 13.35
C ALA A 23 12.95 -4.83 12.28
N GLU A 24 14.08 -4.14 12.49
CA GLU A 24 14.66 -3.22 11.51
C GLU A 24 15.14 -3.96 10.25
N LYS A 25 15.79 -5.12 10.38
CA LYS A 25 16.16 -5.95 9.21
C LYS A 25 14.96 -6.51 8.48
N ALA A 26 13.90 -6.91 9.19
CA ALA A 26 12.66 -7.36 8.58
C ALA A 26 11.92 -6.21 7.89
N ALA A 27 11.95 -5.00 8.46
CA ALA A 27 11.44 -3.79 7.85
C ALA A 27 12.23 -3.42 6.58
N LEU A 28 13.56 -3.48 6.63
CA LEU A 28 14.44 -3.24 5.47
C LEU A 28 14.26 -4.30 4.36
N ALA A 29 13.99 -5.55 4.74
CA ALA A 29 13.69 -6.64 3.81
C ALA A 29 12.29 -6.49 3.18
N LYS A 30 11.30 -5.99 3.96
CA LYS A 30 9.97 -5.62 3.46
C LYS A 30 10.03 -4.41 2.52
N GLU A 31 10.91 -3.45 2.80
CA GLU A 31 11.24 -2.30 1.95
C GLU A 31 11.79 -2.70 0.58
N ARG A 32 12.43 -3.88 0.47
CA ARG A 32 13.23 -4.23 -0.72
C ARG A 32 12.47 -4.72 -1.95
N ALA A 33 11.21 -5.14 -1.87
CA ALA A 33 10.31 -5.31 -3.03
C ALA A 33 9.06 -6.09 -2.66
N SER A 34 7.99 -5.41 -2.25
CA SER A 34 6.66 -6.00 -2.37
C SER A 34 5.99 -5.36 -3.59
N PHE A 35 5.87 -6.13 -4.67
CA PHE A 35 5.13 -5.73 -5.86
C PHE A 35 3.73 -6.31 -5.82
N HIS A 36 2.74 -5.53 -6.26
CA HIS A 36 1.38 -5.99 -6.48
C HIS A 36 0.95 -5.78 -7.93
N PHE A 37 0.19 -6.70 -8.48
CA PHE A 37 -0.38 -6.56 -9.82
C PHE A 37 -1.87 -6.30 -9.74
N TRP A 38 -2.27 -5.09 -10.11
CA TRP A 38 -3.68 -4.77 -10.32
C TRP A 38 -4.06 -5.06 -11.77
N ALA A 39 -5.17 -5.74 -11.99
CA ALA A 39 -5.74 -5.93 -13.33
C ALA A 39 -6.69 -4.77 -13.66
N GLY A 40 -6.57 -4.20 -14.84
CA GLY A 40 -7.56 -3.29 -15.40
C GLY A 40 -8.71 -4.05 -16.07
N ALA A 41 -9.79 -3.33 -16.40
CA ALA A 41 -10.97 -3.92 -17.05
C ALA A 41 -10.65 -4.50 -18.42
N SER A 42 -9.61 -3.98 -19.08
CA SER A 42 -9.06 -4.49 -20.32
C SER A 42 -8.34 -5.84 -20.18
N GLY A 43 -8.13 -6.34 -18.96
CA GLY A 43 -7.34 -7.54 -18.66
C GLY A 43 -5.83 -7.30 -18.57
N LYS A 44 -5.36 -6.08 -18.87
CA LYS A 44 -3.95 -5.71 -18.68
C LYS A 44 -3.60 -5.70 -17.19
N ARG A 45 -2.37 -6.14 -16.87
CA ARG A 45 -1.85 -6.14 -15.50
C ARG A 45 -0.81 -5.05 -15.31
N TYR A 46 -1.00 -4.26 -14.28
CA TYR A 46 -0.16 -3.12 -13.94
C TYR A 46 0.60 -3.43 -12.65
N VAL A 47 1.93 -3.50 -12.75
CA VAL A 47 2.80 -3.69 -11.58
C VAL A 47 2.86 -2.41 -10.76
N HIS A 48 2.74 -2.54 -9.44
CA HIS A 48 2.80 -1.46 -8.48
C HIS A 48 3.79 -1.80 -7.37
N HIS A 49 4.58 -0.82 -6.94
CA HIS A 49 5.34 -0.89 -5.70
C HIS A 49 4.40 -0.68 -4.52
N ILE A 50 4.51 -1.51 -3.48
CA ILE A 50 3.72 -1.36 -2.26
C ILE A 50 4.51 -0.54 -1.25
N TYR A 51 3.91 0.53 -0.75
CA TYR A 51 4.40 1.27 0.41
C TYR A 51 3.33 1.29 1.50
N SER A 52 3.74 1.26 2.76
CA SER A 52 2.83 1.66 3.83
C SER A 52 2.49 3.14 3.66
N LEU A 53 1.28 3.57 4.02
CA LEU A 53 0.89 4.98 3.87
C LEU A 53 1.84 5.93 4.64
N ARG A 54 2.37 5.45 5.77
CA ARG A 54 3.29 6.19 6.65
C ARG A 54 4.72 6.28 6.11
N GLU A 55 5.21 5.21 5.46
CA GLU A 55 6.58 5.13 4.95
C GLU A 55 6.65 5.39 3.45
N CYS A 56 5.54 5.80 2.81
CA CYS A 56 5.55 6.19 1.40
C CYS A 56 6.55 7.33 1.18
N PRO A 57 7.52 7.16 0.25
CA PRO A 57 8.49 8.20 -0.07
C PRO A 57 7.82 9.33 -0.87
N ALA A 58 8.55 10.42 -1.10
CA ALA A 58 8.16 11.42 -2.08
C ALA A 58 8.17 10.77 -3.48
N LEU A 59 7.14 11.04 -4.29
CA LEU A 59 6.94 10.37 -5.57
C LEU A 59 6.82 11.38 -6.70
N PRO A 60 7.43 11.10 -7.87
CA PRO A 60 7.13 11.85 -9.08
C PRO A 60 5.69 11.60 -9.52
N ALA A 61 5.30 12.19 -10.66
CA ALA A 61 4.00 11.91 -11.26
C ALA A 61 3.78 10.40 -11.46
N ALA A 62 2.68 9.88 -10.92
CA ALA A 62 2.44 8.45 -10.81
C ALA A 62 0.95 8.11 -10.79
N ASN A 63 0.62 6.87 -11.16
CA ASN A 63 -0.67 6.28 -10.83
C ASN A 63 -0.58 5.62 -9.44
N TYR A 64 -1.65 5.66 -8.66
CA TYR A 64 -1.69 5.03 -7.35
C TYR A 64 -3.03 4.32 -7.08
N VAL A 65 -2.98 3.32 -6.22
CA VAL A 65 -4.13 2.67 -5.59
C VAL A 65 -3.96 2.78 -4.08
N LEU A 66 -4.91 3.42 -3.40
CA LEU A 66 -5.02 3.41 -1.95
C LEU A 66 -5.70 2.12 -1.51
N VAL A 67 -5.09 1.43 -0.56
CA VAL A 67 -5.47 0.07 -0.20
C VAL A 67 -5.69 -0.05 1.29
N ARG A 68 -6.76 -0.76 1.66
CA ARG A 68 -6.94 -1.32 3.00
C ARG A 68 -6.57 -2.79 2.98
N ARG A 69 -5.81 -3.23 3.98
CA ARG A 69 -5.57 -4.67 4.16
C ARG A 69 -6.54 -5.23 5.18
N HIS A 70 -7.21 -6.31 4.80
CA HIS A 70 -8.02 -7.10 5.70
C HIS A 70 -7.16 -8.09 6.48
N GLU A 71 -7.69 -8.63 7.58
CA GLU A 71 -7.01 -9.60 8.45
C GLU A 71 -6.61 -10.89 7.70
N ASP A 72 -7.33 -11.24 6.63
CA ASP A 72 -7.05 -12.35 5.72
C ASP A 72 -5.92 -12.04 4.70
N SER A 73 -5.22 -10.92 4.88
CA SER A 73 -4.19 -10.40 3.98
C SER A 73 -4.68 -9.96 2.59
N ARG A 74 -6.00 -9.88 2.37
CA ARG A 74 -6.58 -9.38 1.11
C ARG A 74 -6.40 -7.87 1.01
N ALA A 75 -5.96 -7.42 -0.17
CA ALA A 75 -5.87 -6.01 -0.53
C ALA A 75 -7.20 -5.54 -1.13
N GLU A 76 -7.87 -4.61 -0.46
CA GLU A 76 -9.06 -3.93 -0.96
C GLU A 76 -8.66 -2.55 -1.51
N ALA A 77 -8.96 -2.29 -2.78
CA ALA A 77 -8.78 -0.97 -3.37
C ALA A 77 -9.88 -0.02 -2.85
N LEU A 78 -9.48 1.05 -2.16
CA LEU A 78 -10.38 2.08 -1.67
C LEU A 78 -10.54 3.22 -2.68
N ALA A 79 -9.44 3.62 -3.31
CA ALA A 79 -9.45 4.65 -4.34
C ALA A 79 -8.28 4.47 -5.30
N ILE A 80 -8.51 4.86 -6.54
CA ILE A 80 -7.53 4.80 -7.63
C ILE A 80 -7.38 6.21 -8.18
N GLY A 81 -6.15 6.64 -8.39
CA GLY A 81 -5.87 8.01 -8.78
C GLY A 81 -4.53 8.19 -9.49
N ARG A 82 -4.22 9.47 -9.73
CA ARG A 82 -2.96 9.93 -10.32
C ARG A 82 -2.54 11.18 -9.60
N VAL A 83 -1.25 11.30 -9.35
CA VAL A 83 -0.60 12.54 -8.93
C VAL A 83 0.22 13.08 -10.09
N THR A 84 0.18 14.39 -10.30
CA THR A 84 0.79 15.02 -11.48
C THR A 84 1.52 16.32 -11.16
N HIS A 85 1.74 16.64 -9.89
CA HIS A 85 2.48 17.84 -9.52
C HIS A 85 3.97 17.67 -9.86
N GLU A 86 4.62 18.80 -10.17
CA GLU A 86 6.06 18.85 -10.42
C GLU A 86 6.87 18.61 -9.15
N ALA A 87 6.33 18.96 -7.98
CA ALA A 87 6.96 18.75 -6.69
C ALA A 87 6.56 17.39 -6.08
N ASP A 88 7.53 16.50 -5.92
CA ASP A 88 7.32 15.13 -5.41
C ASP A 88 6.73 15.10 -3.99
N THR A 89 7.05 16.11 -3.17
CA THR A 89 6.52 16.25 -1.81
C THR A 89 5.05 16.63 -1.80
N LEU A 90 4.58 17.38 -2.81
CA LEU A 90 3.17 17.73 -2.95
C LEU A 90 2.34 16.52 -3.38
N ASN A 91 2.87 15.71 -4.31
CA ASN A 91 2.27 14.42 -4.69
C ASN A 91 2.11 13.50 -3.46
N LEU A 92 3.15 13.40 -2.62
CA LEU A 92 3.09 12.62 -1.38
C LEU A 92 2.04 13.17 -0.40
N ALA A 93 1.98 14.50 -0.23
CA ALA A 93 1.02 15.13 0.66
C ALA A 93 -0.43 14.83 0.22
N GLU A 94 -0.74 14.94 -1.07
CA GLU A 94 -2.07 14.61 -1.63
C GLU A 94 -2.44 13.13 -1.36
N ILE A 95 -1.52 12.21 -1.67
CA ILE A 95 -1.73 10.77 -1.45
C ILE A 95 -1.99 10.48 0.02
N ARG A 96 -1.20 11.06 0.93
CA ARG A 96 -1.34 10.84 2.38
C ARG A 96 -2.63 11.44 2.93
N GLN A 97 -2.98 12.65 2.51
CA GLN A 97 -4.23 13.28 2.93
C GLN A 97 -5.42 12.39 2.54
N ARG A 98 -5.51 12.01 1.26
CA ARG A 98 -6.60 11.18 0.76
C ARG A 98 -6.60 9.78 1.37
N GLY A 99 -5.42 9.20 1.58
CA GLY A 99 -5.25 7.93 2.27
C GLY A 99 -5.79 7.99 3.69
N ALA A 100 -5.53 9.07 4.43
CA ALA A 100 -6.05 9.25 5.78
C ALA A 100 -7.58 9.41 5.80
N GLU A 101 -8.14 10.20 4.89
CA GLU A 101 -9.60 10.39 4.76
C GLU A 101 -10.35 9.08 4.49
N LEU A 102 -9.74 8.16 3.73
CA LEU A 102 -10.31 6.86 3.41
C LEU A 102 -9.88 5.75 4.37
N ALA A 103 -9.04 6.05 5.37
CA ALA A 103 -8.40 5.08 6.26
C ALA A 103 -7.74 3.91 5.47
N ALA A 104 -6.87 4.29 4.53
CA ALA A 104 -5.98 3.38 3.80
C ALA A 104 -4.74 3.03 4.64
N ASP A 105 -4.28 1.79 4.52
CA ASP A 105 -3.07 1.30 5.19
C ASP A 105 -1.84 1.36 4.28
N GLU A 106 -2.07 1.11 2.99
CA GLU A 106 -1.04 1.00 1.97
C GLU A 106 -1.36 1.89 0.76
N VAL A 107 -0.30 2.27 0.05
CA VAL A 107 -0.38 2.87 -1.27
C VAL A 107 0.43 2.02 -2.24
N HIS A 108 -0.25 1.57 -3.29
CA HIS A 108 0.36 0.82 -4.38
C HIS A 108 0.62 1.79 -5.52
N VAL A 109 1.88 1.97 -5.94
CA VAL A 109 2.29 3.02 -6.88
C VAL A 109 2.80 2.43 -8.18
N HIS A 110 2.27 2.89 -9.31
CA HIS A 110 2.73 2.55 -10.65
C HIS A 110 3.44 3.73 -11.31
N LEU A 111 4.73 3.52 -11.61
CA LEU A 111 5.64 4.53 -12.15
C LEU A 111 5.99 4.34 -13.63
N LEU A 112 5.43 3.33 -14.30
CA LEU A 112 5.84 2.95 -15.66
C LEU A 112 5.00 3.61 -16.77
N ALA A 113 4.19 4.61 -16.44
CA ALA A 113 3.42 5.36 -17.43
C ALA A 113 4.34 6.35 -18.17
N PRO A 114 4.60 6.19 -19.48
CA PRO A 114 5.56 7.02 -20.21
C PRO A 114 5.06 8.44 -20.49
N SER A 115 3.77 8.74 -20.25
CA SER A 115 3.19 10.07 -20.41
C SER A 115 1.92 10.23 -19.60
N ASN A 116 1.50 11.48 -19.38
CA ASN A 116 0.24 11.81 -18.70
C ASN A 116 -0.98 11.21 -19.44
N LYS A 117 -0.95 11.12 -20.78
CA LYS A 117 -2.01 10.48 -21.56
C LYS A 117 -2.12 8.98 -21.23
N ILE A 118 -0.99 8.27 -21.17
CA ILE A 118 -1.00 6.85 -20.79
C ILE A 118 -1.40 6.68 -19.33
N SER A 119 -0.92 7.55 -18.43
CA SER A 119 -1.32 7.54 -17.02
C SER A 119 -2.85 7.70 -16.85
N LYS A 120 -3.50 8.59 -17.61
CA LYS A 120 -4.97 8.72 -17.65
C LYS A 120 -5.66 7.42 -18.08
N LEU A 121 -5.15 6.76 -19.13
CA LEU A 121 -5.72 5.50 -19.62
C LEU A 121 -5.57 4.37 -18.60
N ILE A 122 -4.43 4.30 -17.90
CA ILE A 122 -4.19 3.32 -16.84
C ILE A 122 -5.16 3.55 -15.67
N GLU A 123 -5.30 4.80 -15.21
CA GLU A 123 -6.26 5.13 -14.14
C GLU A 123 -7.69 4.73 -14.53
N PHE A 124 -8.10 5.08 -15.76
CA PHE A 124 -9.43 4.76 -16.25
C PHE A 124 -9.68 3.25 -16.28
N ASP A 125 -8.71 2.46 -16.79
CA ASP A 125 -8.84 1.02 -16.89
C ASP A 125 -8.91 0.34 -15.51
N LEU A 126 -8.09 0.81 -14.56
CA LEU A 126 -8.08 0.34 -13.17
C LEU A 126 -9.38 0.70 -12.42
N ARG A 127 -9.87 1.94 -12.55
CA ARG A 127 -11.15 2.36 -11.96
C ARG A 127 -12.33 1.57 -12.52
N THR A 128 -12.30 1.26 -13.81
CA THR A 128 -13.34 0.45 -14.45
C THR A 128 -13.34 -0.97 -13.89
N ALA A 129 -12.17 -1.58 -13.65
CA ALA A 129 -12.08 -2.89 -13.00
C ALA A 129 -12.59 -2.87 -11.56
N GLN A 130 -12.29 -1.82 -10.80
CA GLN A 130 -12.80 -1.64 -9.44
C GLN A 130 -14.34 -1.63 -9.43
N ALA A 131 -14.95 -0.80 -10.27
CA ALA A 131 -16.40 -0.70 -10.39
C ALA A 131 -17.06 -2.04 -10.80
N GLN A 132 -16.45 -2.77 -11.75
CA GLN A 132 -16.93 -4.10 -12.13
C GLN A 132 -16.85 -5.10 -10.98
N THR A 133 -15.78 -5.04 -10.19
CA THR A 133 -15.60 -5.91 -9.01
C THR A 133 -16.68 -5.63 -7.96
N GLU A 134 -16.94 -4.35 -7.67
CA GLU A 134 -17.99 -3.93 -6.72
C GLU A 134 -19.38 -4.40 -7.18
N LEU A 135 -19.70 -4.28 -8.48
CA LEU A 135 -20.95 -4.77 -9.06
C LEU A 135 -21.10 -6.30 -8.95
N ASN A 136 -20.01 -7.04 -9.16
CA ASN A 136 -20.00 -8.50 -9.03
C ASN A 136 -20.17 -8.97 -7.58
N VAL A 137 -19.59 -8.24 -6.62
CA VAL A 137 -19.77 -8.52 -5.19
C VAL A 137 -21.22 -8.24 -4.77
N ALA A 138 -21.81 -7.13 -5.23
CA ALA A 138 -23.19 -6.78 -4.95
C ALA A 138 -24.19 -7.82 -5.50
N SER A 139 -23.97 -8.31 -6.74
CA SER A 139 -24.83 -9.33 -7.34
C SER A 139 -24.72 -10.69 -6.66
N ALA A 140 -23.50 -11.09 -6.23
CA ALA A 140 -23.28 -12.33 -5.49
C ALA A 140 -23.87 -12.32 -4.07
N GLY A 141 -23.91 -11.16 -3.41
CA GLY A 141 -24.52 -11.00 -2.08
C GLY A 141 -26.04 -11.13 -2.09
N SER A 142 -26.70 -10.71 -3.16
CA SER A 142 -28.16 -10.77 -3.30
C SER A 142 -28.70 -12.20 -3.47
N ASN A 143 -27.85 -13.16 -3.86
CA ASN A 143 -28.27 -14.54 -4.15
C ASN A 143 -28.18 -15.51 -2.94
N ARG A 144 -27.88 -15.00 -1.73
CA ARG A 144 -27.79 -15.81 -0.49
C ARG A 144 -29.00 -15.68 0.45
N LEU A 145 -30.07 -15.00 0.03
CA LEU A 145 -31.26 -14.73 0.86
C LEU A 145 -32.53 -15.44 0.39
N HIS A 146 -32.42 -16.52 -0.41
CA HIS A 146 -33.55 -17.36 -0.81
C HIS A 146 -33.31 -18.82 -0.44
#